data_AF-A0A819UE41-F1
#
_entry.id   AF-A0A819UE41-F1
#
_cell.length_a   1.000
_cell.length_b   1.000
_cell.length_c   1.000
_cell.angle_alpha   90.00
_cell.angle_beta   90.00
_cell.angle_gamma   90.00
#
_symmetry.space_group_name_H-M   'P 1'
#
loop_
_entity.id
_entity.type
_entity.pdbx_description
1 polymer ?
#
loop_
_entity_poly.entity_id
_entity_poly.type
_entity_poly.pdbx_seq_one_letter_code
_entity_poly.pdbx_strand_id
1 'polypeptide(L)'
;VLKDGYFMLSIDGSNVEDGSDWFCYHTSSRLIFPINFCKINKIPLLPPIRYHGEFQWDKYLLETNSVYAPKDLFQIIKKKIINPFSVGMKIEAVDMMAPHLVCVATIAQIADSLIRVHFDGWGEDFEQWIDCQSPNIYPIGWCELVGYKLEPPKEPEHDNSESTKTRSKKSNNRKSNKRKRLS
;
A
#
# COMPACT_ATOMS: atom_id res chain seq x y z
N VAL A 1 -1.18 29.51 2.90
CA VAL A 1 0.17 29.11 3.37
C VAL A 1 0.26 29.46 4.84
N LEU A 2 0.64 28.50 5.68
CA LEU A 2 0.81 28.66 7.12
C LEU A 2 2.24 29.14 7.42
N LYS A 3 2.58 29.30 8.70
CA LYS A 3 3.95 29.68 9.11
C LYS A 3 4.93 28.53 8.85
N ASP A 4 6.22 28.87 8.82
CA ASP A 4 7.34 27.91 8.83
C ASP A 4 7.27 26.85 7.74
N GLY A 5 6.83 27.22 6.53
CA GLY A 5 6.79 26.32 5.38
C GLY A 5 5.64 25.31 5.40
N TYR A 6 4.71 25.39 6.35
CA TYR A 6 3.52 24.54 6.34
C TYR A 6 2.42 25.11 5.43
N PHE A 7 1.60 24.24 4.85
CA PHE A 7 0.43 24.60 4.06
C PHE A 7 -0.58 23.46 4.07
N MET A 8 -1.84 23.81 3.80
CA MET A 8 -2.93 22.85 3.73
C MET A 8 -3.17 22.45 2.27
N LEU A 9 -3.40 21.16 2.04
CA LEU A 9 -3.73 20.56 0.76
C LEU A 9 -5.04 19.79 0.86
N SER A 10 -5.88 19.92 -0.16
CA SER A 10 -7.03 19.05 -0.37
C SER A 10 -6.77 18.11 -1.55
N ILE A 11 -7.51 17.01 -1.60
CA ILE A 11 -7.58 16.17 -2.80
C ILE A 11 -8.74 16.67 -3.65
N ASP A 12 -8.48 16.94 -4.93
CA ASP A 12 -9.47 17.52 -5.83
C ASP A 12 -10.68 16.59 -6.01
N GLY A 13 -11.89 17.16 -5.95
CA GLY A 13 -13.16 16.43 -6.08
C GLY A 13 -13.72 15.91 -4.77
N SER A 14 -13.12 16.24 -3.62
CA SER A 14 -13.71 15.95 -2.30
C SER A 14 -15.11 16.54 -2.15
N ASN A 15 -15.95 15.83 -1.39
CA ASN A 15 -17.33 16.22 -1.10
C ASN A 15 -17.45 17.13 0.13
N VAL A 16 -16.32 17.46 0.76
CA VAL A 16 -16.25 18.17 2.03
C VAL A 16 -15.95 19.65 1.76
N GLU A 17 -16.99 20.48 1.85
CA GLU A 17 -16.88 21.91 1.52
C GLU A 17 -16.32 22.76 2.68
N ASP A 18 -16.37 22.26 3.91
CA ASP A 18 -15.89 22.96 5.11
C ASP A 18 -14.36 22.88 5.31
N GLY A 19 -13.68 22.15 4.42
CA GLY A 19 -12.23 21.94 4.46
C GLY A 19 -11.74 21.04 5.60
N SER A 20 -12.63 20.29 6.25
CA SER A 20 -12.25 19.34 7.31
C SER A 20 -11.43 18.14 6.81
N ASP A 21 -11.38 17.93 5.50
CA ASP A 21 -10.56 16.92 4.82
C ASP A 21 -9.21 17.46 4.34
N TRP A 22 -8.84 18.68 4.70
CA TRP A 22 -7.54 19.25 4.32
C TRP A 22 -6.41 18.65 5.14
N PHE A 23 -5.34 18.26 4.47
CA PHE A 23 -4.12 17.70 5.05
C PHE A 23 -3.04 18.77 5.17
N CYS A 24 -2.37 18.83 6.31
CA CYS A 24 -1.23 19.72 6.49
C CYS A 24 0.06 19.06 5.99
N TYR A 25 0.77 19.73 5.10
CA TYR A 25 2.09 19.33 4.62
C TYR A 25 3.10 20.46 4.79
N HIS A 26 4.37 20.10 5.00
CA HIS A 26 5.48 21.05 4.97
C HIS A 26 6.04 21.14 3.54
N THR A 27 6.61 22.28 3.13
CA THR A 27 7.25 22.45 1.80
C THR A 27 8.38 21.45 1.56
N SER A 28 8.99 20.93 2.64
CA SER A 28 10.02 19.89 2.56
C SER A 28 9.46 18.47 2.46
N SER A 29 8.14 18.29 2.44
CA SER A 29 7.54 16.96 2.33
C SER A 29 7.99 16.29 1.03
N ARG A 30 8.28 15.00 1.14
CA ARG A 30 8.68 14.16 0.01
C ARG A 30 7.51 13.41 -0.61
N LEU A 31 6.31 13.61 -0.06
CA LEU A 31 5.08 12.97 -0.50
C LEU A 31 4.23 13.90 -1.39
N ILE A 32 4.76 15.07 -1.72
CA ILE A 32 4.16 16.02 -2.67
C ILE A 32 5.05 16.12 -3.90
N PHE A 33 4.44 16.10 -5.08
CA PHE A 33 5.16 15.96 -6.33
C PHE A 33 4.72 17.02 -7.35
N PRO A 34 5.62 17.46 -8.24
CA PRO A 34 5.22 18.32 -9.33
C PRO A 34 4.28 17.59 -10.27
N ILE A 35 3.51 18.38 -11.01
CA ILE A 35 2.68 17.89 -12.11
C ILE A 35 3.48 16.95 -13.04
N ASN A 36 2.80 15.94 -13.59
CA ASN A 36 3.39 14.88 -14.43
C ASN A 36 4.36 13.91 -13.73
N PHE A 37 4.59 13.99 -12.42
CA PHE A 37 5.44 13.03 -11.70
C PHE A 37 5.01 11.57 -11.94
N CYS A 38 3.70 11.28 -11.83
CA CYS A 38 3.16 9.95 -12.07
C CYS A 38 3.40 9.48 -13.50
N LYS A 39 3.18 10.35 -14.50
CA LYS A 39 3.43 10.04 -15.92
C LYS A 39 4.90 9.70 -16.19
N ILE A 40 5.83 10.46 -15.62
CA ILE A 40 7.28 10.24 -15.77
C ILE A 40 7.70 8.89 -15.16
N ASN A 41 7.14 8.57 -13.98
CA ASN A 41 7.49 7.35 -13.23
C ASN A 41 6.61 6.14 -13.56
N LYS A 42 5.73 6.25 -14.57
CA LYS A 42 4.78 5.19 -14.95
C LYS A 42 3.90 4.72 -13.77
N ILE A 43 3.48 5.66 -12.94
CA ILE A 43 2.53 5.45 -11.85
C ILE A 43 1.14 5.82 -12.38
N PRO A 44 0.12 4.96 -12.23
CA PRO A 44 -1.26 5.33 -12.52
C PRO A 44 -1.68 6.51 -11.63
N LEU A 45 -2.04 7.63 -12.24
CA LEU A 45 -2.57 8.78 -11.52
C LEU A 45 -4.07 8.56 -11.28
N LEU A 46 -4.52 8.70 -10.04
CA LEU A 46 -5.94 8.75 -9.74
C LEU A 46 -6.48 10.13 -10.17
N PRO A 47 -7.45 10.18 -11.09
CA PRO A 47 -8.07 11.45 -11.45
C PRO A 47 -8.88 12.00 -10.26
N PRO A 48 -9.20 13.31 -10.25
CA PRO A 48 -10.11 13.88 -9.27
C PRO A 48 -11.41 13.08 -9.18
N ILE A 49 -11.97 12.91 -7.97
CA ILE A 49 -13.05 11.93 -7.66
C ILE A 49 -14.27 12.02 -8.59
N ARG A 50 -14.56 13.21 -9.13
CA ARG A 50 -15.71 13.48 -10.00
C ARG A 50 -15.32 13.82 -11.44
N TYR A 51 -14.08 13.54 -11.83
CA TYR A 51 -13.60 13.80 -13.18
C TYR A 51 -14.10 12.70 -14.12
N HIS A 52 -14.66 13.10 -15.26
CA HIS A 52 -15.22 12.18 -16.24
C HIS A 52 -14.34 12.09 -17.48
N GLY A 53 -14.01 10.86 -17.89
CA GLY A 53 -13.18 10.57 -19.06
C GLY A 53 -11.68 10.52 -18.75
N GLU A 54 -10.87 10.54 -19.80
CA GLU A 54 -9.41 10.47 -19.68
C GLU A 54 -8.85 11.76 -19.08
N PHE A 55 -8.06 11.61 -18.02
CA PHE A 55 -7.46 12.74 -17.33
C PHE A 55 -6.20 13.24 -18.04
N GLN A 56 -6.18 14.53 -18.33
CA GLN A 56 -5.02 15.22 -18.90
C GLN A 56 -4.80 16.54 -18.18
N TRP A 57 -3.60 16.74 -17.65
CA TRP A 57 -3.24 17.91 -16.86
C TRP A 57 -3.51 19.23 -17.59
N ASP A 58 -3.15 19.35 -18.87
CA ASP A 58 -3.32 20.60 -19.63
C ASP A 58 -4.81 20.97 -19.77
N LYS A 59 -5.66 19.98 -20.01
CA LYS A 59 -7.12 20.16 -20.08
C LYS A 59 -7.69 20.53 -18.71
N TYR A 60 -7.29 19.81 -17.66
CA TYR A 60 -7.77 20.04 -16.30
C TYR A 60 -7.41 21.44 -15.79
N LEU A 61 -6.19 21.91 -16.02
CA LEU A 61 -5.74 23.25 -15.64
C LEU A 61 -6.51 24.34 -16.39
N LEU A 62 -6.82 24.12 -17.68
CA LEU A 62 -7.63 25.03 -18.47
C LEU A 62 -9.08 25.10 -17.96
N GLU A 63 -9.71 23.95 -17.70
CA GLU A 63 -11.09 23.85 -17.21
C GLU A 63 -11.28 24.47 -15.82
N THR A 64 -10.28 24.33 -14.95
CA THR A 64 -10.30 24.87 -13.58
C THR A 64 -9.71 26.28 -13.48
N ASN A 65 -9.24 26.86 -14.58
CA ASN A 65 -8.51 28.14 -14.61
C ASN A 65 -7.40 28.22 -13.55
N SER A 66 -6.65 27.12 -13.39
CA SER A 66 -5.64 26.94 -12.35
C SER A 66 -4.24 26.90 -12.92
N VAL A 67 -3.25 27.14 -12.06
CA VAL A 67 -1.82 27.04 -12.40
C VAL A 67 -1.16 25.95 -11.56
N TYR A 68 -0.16 25.29 -12.13
CA TYR A 68 0.61 24.28 -11.40
C TYR A 68 1.74 24.91 -10.58
N ALA A 69 2.09 24.26 -9.47
CA ALA A 69 3.23 24.67 -8.65
C ALA A 69 4.56 24.53 -9.44
N PRO A 70 5.43 25.56 -9.48
CA PRO A 70 6.72 25.50 -10.16
C PRO A 70 7.60 24.33 -9.68
N LYS A 71 8.25 23.64 -10.62
CA LYS A 71 9.09 22.47 -10.32
C LYS A 71 10.22 22.76 -9.33
N ASP A 72 10.74 23.99 -9.32
CA ASP A 72 11.86 24.38 -8.44
C ASP A 72 11.49 24.33 -6.96
N LEU A 73 10.21 24.47 -6.62
CA LEU A 73 9.71 24.32 -5.25
C LEU A 73 9.89 22.88 -4.71
N PHE A 74 9.97 21.88 -5.61
CA PHE A 74 10.14 20.47 -5.25
C PHE A 74 11.60 20.00 -5.29
N GLN A 75 12.51 20.77 -5.90
CA GLN A 75 13.89 20.34 -6.17
C GLN A 75 14.84 20.46 -4.97
N ILE A 76 14.55 21.37 -4.02
CA ILE A 76 15.43 21.66 -2.87
C ILE A 76 15.68 20.39 -2.03
N ILE A 77 14.74 19.44 -2.02
CA ILE A 77 14.81 18.23 -1.20
C ILE A 77 15.42 17.03 -1.96
N LYS A 78 15.33 17.01 -3.30
CA LYS A 78 15.68 15.83 -4.12
C LYS A 78 17.17 15.64 -4.38
N LYS A 79 18.00 16.70 -4.31
CA LYS A 79 19.43 16.63 -4.69
C LYS A 79 20.32 15.72 -3.81
N LYS A 80 19.80 15.07 -2.76
CA LYS A 80 20.63 14.40 -1.75
C LYS A 80 20.25 12.96 -1.41
N ILE A 81 19.17 12.40 -1.97
CA ILE A 81 18.66 11.10 -1.51
C ILE A 81 18.97 10.01 -2.54
N ILE A 82 19.77 9.05 -2.11
CA ILE A 82 20.00 7.81 -2.84
C ILE A 82 19.04 6.79 -2.23
N ASN A 83 18.12 6.28 -3.04
CA ASN A 83 17.24 5.19 -2.63
C ASN A 83 18.08 3.90 -2.48
N PRO A 84 18.15 3.29 -1.28
CA PRO A 84 19.00 2.13 -1.06
C PRO A 84 18.38 0.81 -1.55
N PHE A 85 17.13 0.85 -2.00
CA PHE A 85 16.35 -0.35 -2.30
C PHE A 85 16.44 -0.78 -3.76
N SER A 86 16.03 -2.03 -4.01
CA SER A 86 15.82 -2.59 -5.34
C SER A 86 14.46 -3.30 -5.39
N VAL A 87 13.83 -3.29 -6.56
CA VAL A 87 12.59 -4.04 -6.79
C VAL A 87 12.82 -5.52 -6.50
N GLY A 88 11.87 -6.15 -5.80
CA GLY A 88 11.93 -7.53 -5.35
C GLY A 88 12.59 -7.73 -3.97
N MET A 89 13.18 -6.70 -3.36
CA MET A 89 13.69 -6.81 -1.99
C MET A 89 12.55 -7.02 -0.99
N LYS A 90 12.80 -7.89 -0.01
CA LYS A 90 11.91 -8.18 1.13
C LYS A 90 12.21 -7.23 2.29
N ILE A 91 11.17 -6.76 2.95
CA ILE A 91 11.22 -5.84 4.09
C ILE A 91 10.11 -6.19 5.09
N GLU A 92 10.20 -5.63 6.29
CA GLU A 92 9.09 -5.56 7.24
C GLU A 92 8.53 -4.13 7.18
N ALA A 93 7.22 -3.96 7.00
CA ALA A 93 6.62 -2.64 6.81
C ALA A 93 5.32 -2.47 7.60
N VAL A 94 5.10 -1.27 8.14
CA VAL A 94 3.83 -0.92 8.80
C VAL A 94 2.73 -0.77 7.74
N ASP A 95 1.55 -1.34 8.00
CA ASP A 95 0.35 -1.03 7.23
C ASP A 95 -0.20 0.35 7.63
N MET A 96 -0.15 1.34 6.72
CA MET A 96 -0.64 2.70 7.02
C MET A 96 -2.16 2.77 7.28
N MET A 97 -2.94 1.77 6.82
CA MET A 97 -4.38 1.67 7.11
C MET A 97 -4.64 0.99 8.46
N ALA A 98 -3.69 0.19 8.94
CA ALA A 98 -3.74 -0.48 10.23
C ALA A 98 -2.38 -0.36 10.95
N PRO A 99 -2.03 0.83 11.51
CA PRO A 99 -0.66 1.13 11.98
C PRO A 99 -0.12 0.28 13.13
N HIS A 100 -0.96 -0.61 13.68
CA HIS A 100 -0.59 -1.60 14.70
C HIS A 100 -0.07 -2.92 14.09
N LEU A 101 -0.08 -3.04 12.76
CA LEU A 101 0.40 -4.20 12.03
C LEU A 101 1.74 -3.88 11.40
N VAL A 102 2.71 -4.79 11.58
CA VAL A 102 3.95 -4.84 10.79
C VAL A 102 3.90 -6.13 10.00
N CYS A 103 3.99 -6.03 8.68
CA CYS A 103 3.73 -7.11 7.75
C CYS A 103 4.99 -7.49 6.96
N VAL A 104 5.05 -8.75 6.53
CA VAL A 104 5.99 -9.16 5.47
C VAL A 104 5.62 -8.46 4.17
N ALA A 105 6.59 -7.78 3.57
CA ALA A 105 6.36 -7.01 2.35
C ALA A 105 7.52 -7.08 1.36
N THR A 106 7.22 -6.77 0.10
CA THR A 106 8.13 -6.74 -1.03
C THR A 106 8.09 -5.38 -1.72
N ILE A 107 9.25 -4.91 -2.18
CA ILE A 107 9.33 -3.67 -2.96
C ILE A 107 8.90 -3.94 -4.40
N ALA A 108 7.73 -3.44 -4.80
CA ALA A 108 7.12 -3.67 -6.11
C ALA A 108 7.60 -2.67 -7.17
N GLN A 109 7.85 -1.42 -6.79
CA GLN A 109 8.26 -0.36 -7.72
C GLN A 109 9.09 0.70 -6.99
N ILE A 110 9.94 1.41 -7.72
CA ILE A 110 10.73 2.54 -7.21
C ILE A 110 10.51 3.75 -8.12
N ALA A 111 10.29 4.92 -7.52
CA ALA A 111 10.10 6.19 -8.22
C ALA A 111 10.79 7.32 -7.42
N ASP A 112 11.99 7.72 -7.83
CA ASP A 112 12.88 8.58 -7.04
C ASP A 112 13.08 8.03 -5.60
N SER A 113 12.71 8.82 -4.57
CA SER A 113 12.76 8.41 -3.17
C SER A 113 11.54 7.60 -2.74
N LEU A 114 10.50 7.49 -3.56
CA LEU A 114 9.34 6.65 -3.25
C LEU A 114 9.60 5.19 -3.59
N ILE A 115 9.11 4.31 -2.73
CA ILE A 115 9.00 2.89 -2.97
C ILE A 115 7.53 2.48 -2.89
N ARG A 116 7.12 1.55 -3.76
CA ARG A 116 5.81 0.91 -3.72
C ARG A 116 5.97 -0.38 -2.95
N VAL A 117 5.32 -0.47 -1.80
CA VAL A 117 5.38 -1.62 -0.89
C VAL A 117 4.17 -2.50 -1.16
N HIS A 118 4.44 -3.75 -1.50
CA HIS A 118 3.47 -4.81 -1.66
C HIS A 118 3.47 -5.70 -0.42
N PHE A 119 2.32 -5.85 0.23
CA PHE A 119 2.17 -6.75 1.37
C PHE A 119 1.94 -8.16 0.86
N ASP A 120 2.85 -9.07 1.19
CA ASP A 120 2.87 -10.41 0.59
C ASP A 120 1.54 -11.16 0.88
N GLY A 121 0.94 -11.73 -0.17
CA GLY A 121 -0.35 -12.43 -0.09
C GLY A 121 -1.59 -11.53 -0.21
N TRP A 122 -1.42 -10.21 -0.23
CA TRP A 122 -2.51 -9.26 -0.48
C TRP A 122 -2.54 -8.82 -1.94
N GLY A 123 -3.71 -8.34 -2.39
CA GLY A 123 -3.88 -7.82 -3.75
C GLY A 123 -3.19 -6.45 -3.94
N GLU A 124 -3.04 -6.04 -5.21
CA GLU A 124 -2.41 -4.76 -5.57
C GLU A 124 -3.14 -3.53 -4.99
N ASP A 125 -4.44 -3.65 -4.69
CA ASP A 125 -5.25 -2.59 -4.08
C ASP A 125 -4.80 -2.18 -2.67
N PHE A 126 -3.99 -3.03 -2.01
CA PHE A 126 -3.44 -2.78 -0.68
C PHE A 126 -2.01 -2.21 -0.72
N GLU A 127 -1.43 -2.04 -1.91
CA GLU A 127 -0.07 -1.53 -2.05
C GLU A 127 0.04 -0.06 -1.64
N GLN A 128 1.15 0.28 -1.00
CA GLN A 128 1.35 1.59 -0.40
C GLN A 128 2.61 2.27 -0.94
N TRP A 129 2.48 3.54 -1.32
CA TRP A 129 3.63 4.38 -1.66
C TRP A 129 4.22 4.99 -0.40
N ILE A 130 5.50 4.74 -0.14
CA ILE A 130 6.20 5.16 1.07
C ILE A 130 7.54 5.80 0.67
N ASP A 131 7.98 6.85 1.37
CA ASP A 131 9.34 7.38 1.20
C ASP A 131 10.38 6.35 1.69
N CYS A 132 11.47 6.17 0.96
CA CYS A 132 12.53 5.21 1.28
C CYS A 132 13.25 5.49 2.61
N GLN A 133 13.08 6.68 3.20
CA GLN A 133 13.58 7.01 4.54
C GLN A 133 12.45 7.09 5.59
N SER A 134 11.27 6.57 5.27
CA SER A 134 10.16 6.49 6.21
C SER A 134 10.56 5.67 7.44
N PRO A 135 10.17 6.09 8.65
CA PRO A 135 10.41 5.31 9.86
C PRO A 135 9.56 4.03 9.94
N ASN A 136 8.64 3.83 8.98
CA ASN A 136 7.69 2.73 8.95
C ASN A 136 8.17 1.52 8.11
N ILE A 137 9.44 1.51 7.72
CA ILE A 137 10.08 0.43 6.97
C ILE A 137 11.27 -0.08 7.77
N TYR A 138 11.35 -1.40 7.92
CA TYR A 138 12.35 -2.05 8.75
C TYR A 138 13.08 -3.16 7.98
N PRO A 139 14.35 -3.44 8.34
CA PRO A 139 15.04 -4.61 7.81
C PRO A 139 14.39 -5.91 8.32
N ILE A 140 14.61 -7.00 7.59
CA ILE A 140 14.18 -8.34 7.99
C ILE A 140 14.78 -8.69 9.36
N GLY A 141 13.95 -9.19 10.26
CA GLY A 141 14.32 -9.55 11.64
C GLY A 141 14.11 -8.44 12.66
N TRP A 142 13.60 -7.26 12.26
CA TRP A 142 13.36 -6.17 13.19
C TRP A 142 12.28 -6.51 14.23
N CYS A 143 11.16 -7.09 13.80
CA CYS A 143 10.09 -7.55 14.69
C CYS A 143 10.61 -8.55 15.73
N GLU A 144 11.39 -9.54 15.30
CA GLU A 144 12.03 -10.50 16.21
C GLU A 144 12.95 -9.80 17.22
N LEU A 145 13.81 -8.89 16.74
CA LEU A 145 14.77 -8.17 17.56
C LEU A 145 14.11 -7.36 18.68
N VAL A 146 12.99 -6.67 18.38
CA VAL A 146 12.33 -5.78 19.35
C VAL A 146 11.15 -6.45 20.07
N GLY A 147 10.86 -7.72 19.75
CA GLY A 147 9.72 -8.45 20.31
C GLY A 147 8.35 -7.99 19.80
N TYR A 148 8.31 -7.40 18.60
CA TYR A 148 7.05 -7.03 17.94
C TYR A 148 6.50 -8.19 17.12
N LYS A 149 5.18 -8.26 16.99
CA LYS A 149 4.53 -9.29 16.18
C LYS A 149 4.68 -8.97 14.69
N LEU A 150 5.29 -9.88 13.93
CA LEU A 150 5.28 -9.84 12.48
C LEU A 150 4.03 -10.55 11.95
N GLU A 151 3.24 -9.88 11.13
CA GLU A 151 2.13 -10.48 10.41
C GLU A 151 2.63 -11.27 9.20
N PRO A 152 2.31 -12.57 9.12
CA PRO A 152 2.73 -13.41 8.00
C PRO A 152 1.97 -13.04 6.71
N PRO A 153 2.46 -13.48 5.53
CA PRO A 153 1.72 -13.35 4.29
C PRO A 153 0.32 -13.96 4.39
N LYS A 154 -0.67 -13.33 3.74
CA LYS A 154 -2.02 -13.91 3.68
C LYS A 154 -2.00 -15.19 2.84
N GLU A 155 -2.65 -16.25 3.33
CA GLU A 155 -2.80 -17.49 2.58
C GLU A 155 -3.68 -17.24 1.34
N PRO A 156 -3.35 -17.86 0.18
CA PRO A 156 -4.23 -17.79 -0.98
C PRO A 156 -5.57 -18.42 -0.61
N GLU A 157 -6.66 -17.69 -0.83
CA GLU A 157 -8.01 -18.21 -0.62
C GLU A 157 -8.21 -19.42 -1.54
N HIS A 158 -8.22 -20.62 -0.97
CA HIS A 158 -8.64 -21.81 -1.69
C HIS A 158 -10.15 -21.70 -1.92
N ASP A 159 -10.55 -21.43 -3.16
CA ASP A 159 -11.93 -21.57 -3.62
C ASP A 159 -12.39 -23.02 -3.37
N ASN A 160 -13.04 -23.26 -2.23
CA ASN A 160 -13.76 -24.50 -1.96
C ASN A 160 -15.09 -24.48 -2.74
N SER A 161 -15.01 -24.49 -4.07
CA SER A 161 -16.13 -24.88 -4.93
C SER A 161 -16.08 -26.39 -5.17
N GLU A 162 -16.11 -27.20 -4.11
CA GLU A 162 -16.44 -28.62 -4.22
C GLU A 162 -17.78 -28.90 -3.56
N SER A 163 -18.76 -29.11 -4.44
CA SER A 163 -20.12 -29.53 -4.16
C SER A 163 -20.21 -30.62 -3.09
N THR A 164 -20.91 -30.28 -2.00
CA THR A 164 -21.54 -31.25 -1.12
C THR A 164 -22.51 -32.13 -1.91
N LYS A 165 -22.05 -33.32 -2.33
CA LYS A 165 -22.94 -34.43 -2.69
C LYS A 165 -22.90 -35.47 -1.58
N THR A 166 -23.95 -35.41 -0.78
CA THR A 166 -24.51 -36.44 0.09
C THR A 166 -24.29 -37.86 -0.44
N ARG A 167 -23.77 -38.76 0.41
CA ARG A 167 -23.96 -40.20 0.24
C ARG A 167 -24.42 -40.82 1.57
N SER A 168 -25.73 -40.93 1.70
CA SER A 168 -26.41 -41.65 2.77
C SER A 168 -26.15 -43.16 2.68
N LYS A 169 -25.62 -43.71 3.79
CA LYS A 169 -25.77 -45.06 4.39
C LYS A 169 -26.12 -46.25 3.46
N LYS A 170 -25.25 -47.27 3.47
CA LYS A 170 -25.68 -48.68 3.51
C LYS A 170 -24.81 -49.48 4.48
N SER A 171 -25.48 -50.09 5.44
CA SER A 171 -24.98 -51.04 6.43
C SER A 171 -24.37 -52.29 5.79
N ASN A 172 -23.31 -52.85 6.39
CA ASN A 172 -23.26 -54.29 6.67
C ASN A 172 -22.18 -54.66 7.69
N ASN A 173 -22.67 -55.08 8.85
CA ASN A 173 -22.17 -56.12 9.75
C ASN A 173 -20.89 -56.87 9.34
N ARG A 174 -19.86 -56.85 10.18
CA ARG A 174 -18.99 -58.02 10.40
C ARG A 174 -18.37 -58.03 11.80
N LYS A 175 -18.60 -59.17 12.45
CA LYS A 175 -18.37 -59.54 13.85
C LYS A 175 -16.92 -59.37 14.30
N SER A 176 -16.77 -58.88 15.53
CA SER A 176 -15.55 -58.89 16.34
C SER A 176 -15.11 -60.32 16.70
N ASN A 177 -13.90 -60.72 16.31
CA ASN A 177 -13.21 -61.88 16.88
C ASN A 177 -12.13 -61.37 17.86
N LYS A 178 -12.41 -61.51 19.16
CA LYS A 178 -11.41 -61.38 20.24
C LYS A 178 -10.41 -62.53 20.14
N ARG A 179 -9.13 -62.22 19.93
CA ARG A 179 -8.00 -63.08 20.29
C ARG A 179 -7.30 -62.46 21.50
N LYS A 180 -7.43 -63.09 22.67
CA LYS A 180 -6.40 -63.07 23.74
C LYS A 180 -6.42 -64.43 24.47
N ARG A 181 -5.32 -65.15 24.31
CA ARG A 181 -4.85 -66.38 24.97
C ARG A 181 -3.33 -66.10 25.01
N LEU A 182 -2.64 -65.98 26.13
CA LEU A 182 -2.16 -66.94 27.15
C LEU A 182 -1.33 -66.03 28.11
N SER A 183 -1.01 -66.34 29.37
CA SER A 183 -0.94 -67.56 30.18
C SER A 183 -1.11 -67.15 31.63
#